data_AF-A0A1Q8EEJ5-F1
#
_entry.id   AF-A0A1Q8EEJ5-F1
#
_cell.length_a   1.000
_cell.length_b   1.000
_cell.length_c   1.000
_cell.angle_alpha   90.00
_cell.angle_beta   90.00
_cell.angle_gamma   90.00
#
_symmetry.space_group_name_H-M   'P 1'
#
loop_
_entity.id
_entity.type
_entity.pdbx_description
1 polymer ?
#
loop_
_entity_poly.entity_id
_entity_poly.type
_entity_poly.pdbx_seq_one_letter_code
_entity_poly.pdbx_strand_id
1 'polypeptide(L)'
;MVFYYSYAKGWEFYETVINAFSLLTIRTDVKEALVENGITNVQYIPVIIEDIDTGEQNTDYYVVNFLTKLDAVNLDNSQFYYNPKYNSYSFLGNCIYFNSNIIDGVDIFIDIKASMSIFVSEKVKQIFKDNNWQTMNFTQLGLV
;
A
#
# COMPACT_ATOMS: atom_id res chain seq x y z
N MET A 1 -10.58 5.59 15.10
CA MET A 1 -10.19 6.76 14.28
C MET A 1 -11.32 7.02 13.29
N VAL A 2 -11.68 8.27 13.03
CA VAL A 2 -12.76 8.63 12.10
C VAL A 2 -12.19 9.41 10.94
N PHE A 3 -12.49 8.99 9.71
CA PHE A 3 -12.22 9.75 8.49
C PHE A 3 -13.54 10.33 7.98
N TYR A 4 -13.52 11.61 7.63
CA TYR A 4 -14.67 12.28 7.05
C TYR A 4 -14.54 12.33 5.54
N TYR A 5 -15.62 12.02 4.83
CA TYR A 5 -15.77 12.27 3.40
C TYR A 5 -17.03 13.10 3.12
N SER A 6 -17.12 13.69 1.94
CA SER A 6 -18.34 14.35 1.47
C SER A 6 -18.69 13.77 0.11
N TYR A 7 -19.94 13.34 -0.05
CA TYR A 7 -20.46 12.80 -1.31
C TYR A 7 -20.33 13.80 -2.47
N ALA A 8 -20.31 15.11 -2.16
CA ALA A 8 -20.06 16.16 -3.15
C ALA A 8 -18.65 16.13 -3.76
N LYS A 9 -17.71 15.36 -3.17
CA LYS A 9 -16.29 15.31 -3.56
C LYS A 9 -15.79 13.92 -3.98
N GLY A 10 -16.62 12.88 -3.94
CA GLY A 10 -16.27 11.51 -4.32
C GLY A 10 -17.46 10.58 -4.12
N TRP A 11 -17.59 9.55 -4.98
CA TRP A 11 -18.89 8.89 -5.18
C TRP A 11 -19.01 7.44 -4.72
N GLU A 12 -17.96 6.70 -4.32
CA GLU A 12 -18.12 5.28 -3.98
C GLU A 12 -17.12 4.75 -2.94
N PHE A 13 -17.59 3.78 -2.15
CA PHE A 13 -16.79 2.96 -1.23
C PHE A 13 -16.13 1.82 -2.00
N TYR A 14 -14.82 1.91 -2.20
CA TYR A 14 -14.02 0.94 -2.94
C TYR A 14 -13.27 -0.03 -2.02
N GLU A 15 -12.77 -1.14 -2.57
CA GLU A 15 -11.96 -2.16 -1.85
C GLU A 15 -10.74 -1.54 -1.16
N THR A 16 -10.16 -0.50 -1.79
CA THR A 16 -9.09 0.31 -1.22
C THR A 16 -9.40 1.79 -1.34
N VAL A 17 -9.21 2.54 -0.26
CA VAL A 17 -9.32 3.99 -0.22
C VAL A 17 -7.94 4.58 0.07
N ILE A 18 -7.47 5.46 -0.81
CA ILE A 18 -6.24 6.24 -0.60
C ILE A 18 -6.66 7.61 -0.10
N ASN A 19 -6.22 7.96 1.11
CA ASN A 19 -6.42 9.30 1.66
C ASN A 19 -5.19 10.19 1.44
N ALA A 20 -5.34 11.49 1.70
CA ALA A 20 -4.27 12.48 1.55
C ALA A 20 -3.02 12.22 2.43
N PHE A 21 -3.10 11.28 3.37
CA PHE A 21 -2.00 10.88 4.24
C PHE A 21 -1.22 9.66 3.71
N SER A 22 -1.53 9.21 2.48
CA SER A 22 -0.94 8.00 1.88
C SER A 22 -1.14 6.74 2.74
N LEU A 23 -2.18 6.73 3.57
CA LEU A 23 -2.56 5.56 4.35
C LEU A 23 -3.41 4.66 3.47
N LEU A 24 -2.91 3.48 3.16
CA LEU A 24 -3.72 2.45 2.53
C LEU A 24 -4.85 2.07 3.49
N THR A 25 -6.08 2.32 3.09
CA THR A 25 -7.28 1.87 3.82
C THR A 25 -7.94 0.79 3.00
N ILE A 26 -8.29 -0.35 3.62
CA ILE A 26 -8.86 -1.51 2.92
C ILE A 26 -10.17 -1.93 3.58
N ARG A 27 -11.07 -2.52 2.77
CA ARG A 27 -12.32 -3.12 3.24
C ARG A 27 -12.06 -4.43 4.02
N THR A 28 -13.03 -4.86 4.82
CA THR A 28 -12.93 -6.10 5.62
C THR A 28 -12.61 -7.34 4.78
N ASP A 29 -13.22 -7.51 3.62
CA ASP A 29 -12.99 -8.67 2.75
C ASP A 29 -11.55 -8.73 2.22
N VAL A 30 -10.94 -7.58 1.90
CA VAL A 30 -9.52 -7.49 1.55
C VAL A 30 -8.63 -7.91 2.71
N LYS A 31 -8.93 -7.46 3.93
CA LYS A 31 -8.21 -7.87 5.15
C LYS A 31 -8.31 -9.38 5.33
N GLU A 32 -9.51 -9.95 5.22
CA GLU A 32 -9.75 -11.38 5.40
C GLU A 32 -8.96 -12.20 4.38
N ALA A 33 -9.00 -11.84 3.10
CA ALA A 33 -8.25 -12.55 2.07
C ALA A 33 -6.73 -12.49 2.29
N LEU A 34 -6.18 -11.35 2.75
CA LEU A 34 -4.75 -11.26 3.10
C LEU A 34 -4.41 -12.19 4.27
N VAL A 35 -5.24 -12.24 5.31
CA VAL A 35 -5.03 -13.10 6.48
C VAL A 35 -5.13 -14.58 6.10
N GLU A 36 -6.15 -14.98 5.33
CA GLU A 36 -6.37 -16.37 4.88
C GLU A 36 -5.23 -16.88 4.01
N ASN A 37 -4.61 -16.00 3.21
CA ASN A 37 -3.44 -16.32 2.40
C ASN A 37 -2.11 -16.21 3.18
N GLY A 38 -2.17 -16.02 4.50
CA GLY A 38 -0.98 -15.99 5.36
C GLY A 38 -0.07 -14.79 5.10
N ILE A 39 -0.62 -13.66 4.68
CA ILE A 39 0.14 -12.41 4.55
C ILE A 39 0.41 -11.85 5.95
N THR A 40 1.69 -11.69 6.29
CA THR A 40 2.15 -11.23 7.61
C THR A 40 2.75 -9.83 7.56
N ASN A 41 3.23 -9.33 8.70
CA ASN A 41 3.90 -8.02 8.83
C ASN A 41 3.02 -6.81 8.52
N VAL A 42 1.71 -6.99 8.71
CA VAL A 42 0.70 -5.96 8.55
C VAL A 42 -0.11 -5.88 9.83
N GLN A 43 -0.39 -4.66 10.27
CA GLN A 43 -1.33 -4.36 11.34
C GLN A 43 -2.54 -3.65 10.75
N TYR A 44 -3.74 -4.12 11.10
CA TYR A 44 -5.01 -3.54 10.65
C TYR A 44 -5.62 -2.72 11.78
N ILE A 45 -5.81 -1.43 11.55
CA ILE A 45 -6.37 -0.51 12.54
C ILE A 45 -7.80 -0.17 12.10
N PRO A 46 -8.84 -0.56 12.86
CA PRO A 46 -10.22 -0.29 12.46
C PRO A 46 -10.51 1.21 12.41
N VAL A 47 -11.23 1.62 11.37
CA VAL A 47 -11.61 3.02 11.16
C VAL A 47 -13.10 3.14 10.86
N ILE A 48 -13.64 4.29 11.21
CA ILE A 48 -14.99 4.70 10.83
C ILE A 48 -14.84 5.69 9.70
N ILE A 49 -15.53 5.47 8.59
CA ILE A 49 -15.66 6.45 7.51
C ILE A 49 -17.04 7.08 7.66
N GLU A 50 -17.08 8.39 7.90
CA GLU A 50 -18.32 9.15 8.14
C GLU A 50 -18.58 10.14 7.01
N ASP A 51 -19.80 10.14 6.48
CA ASP A 51 -20.29 11.15 5.56
C ASP A 51 -20.58 12.43 6.34
N ILE A 52 -19.92 13.53 6.00
CA ILE A 52 -20.08 14.81 6.71
C ILE A 52 -21.43 15.49 6.46
N ASP A 53 -22.09 15.15 5.34
CA ASP A 53 -23.34 15.77 4.92
C ASP A 53 -24.55 15.03 5.52
N THR A 54 -24.46 13.70 5.70
CA THR A 54 -25.55 12.86 6.24
C THR A 54 -25.32 12.33 7.66
N GLY A 55 -24.06 12.27 8.11
CA GLY A 55 -23.65 11.62 9.36
C GLY A 55 -23.65 10.08 9.29
N GLU A 56 -23.83 9.49 8.10
CA GLU A 56 -23.81 8.04 7.92
C GLU A 56 -22.40 7.48 8.15
N GLN A 57 -22.31 6.36 8.86
CA GLN A 57 -21.04 5.76 9.25
C GLN A 57 -20.86 4.38 8.61
N ASN A 58 -19.69 4.18 8.00
CA ASN A 58 -19.22 2.89 7.52
C ASN A 58 -18.04 2.41 8.39
N THR A 59 -18.21 1.22 8.99
CA THR A 59 -17.22 0.59 9.90
C THR A 59 -16.45 -0.56 9.25
N ASP A 60 -16.66 -0.78 7.96
CA ASP A 60 -16.16 -1.93 7.20
C ASP A 60 -14.72 -1.75 6.70
N TYR A 61 -13.95 -0.85 7.33
CA TYR A 61 -12.65 -0.41 6.82
C TYR A 61 -11.55 -0.42 7.88
N TYR A 62 -10.33 -0.66 7.40
CA TYR A 62 -9.12 -0.70 8.20
C TYR A 62 -8.00 0.08 7.54
N VAL A 63 -7.30 0.92 8.32
CA VAL A 63 -6.00 1.43 7.91
C VAL A 63 -4.95 0.34 8.06
N VAL A 64 -4.14 0.19 7.01
CA VAL A 64 -3.05 -0.77 6.95
C VAL A 64 -1.77 -0.09 7.42
N ASN A 65 -1.20 -0.61 8.51
CA ASN A 65 0.12 -0.23 9.00
C ASN A 65 1.12 -1.33 8.65
N PHE A 66 2.14 -0.99 7.86
CA PHE A 66 3.18 -1.93 7.42
C PHE A 66 4.29 -1.98 8.46
N LEU A 67 4.53 -3.16 9.03
CA LEU A 67 5.50 -3.37 10.11
C LEU A 67 6.92 -3.57 9.57
N THR A 68 7.05 -4.15 8.37
CA THR A 68 8.33 -4.42 7.75
C THR A 68 8.81 -3.20 6.96
N LYS A 69 9.95 -2.65 7.40
CA LYS A 69 10.72 -1.63 6.68
C LYS A 69 12.06 -2.21 6.27
N LEU A 70 12.34 -2.23 4.97
CA LEU A 70 13.58 -2.79 4.42
C LEU A 70 14.45 -1.71 3.80
N ASP A 71 15.74 -1.99 3.74
CA ASP A 71 16.68 -1.29 2.88
C ASP A 71 17.05 -2.23 1.72
N ALA A 72 16.13 -2.38 0.77
CA ALA A 72 16.23 -3.37 -0.28
C ALA A 72 16.57 -2.75 -1.64
N VAL A 73 16.27 -1.47 -1.86
CA VAL A 73 16.56 -0.81 -3.14
C VAL A 73 18.06 -0.88 -3.45
N ASN A 74 18.37 -1.44 -4.62
CA ASN A 74 19.70 -1.41 -5.19
C ASN A 74 19.90 -0.10 -5.96
N LEU A 75 20.64 0.84 -5.35
CA LEU A 75 20.90 2.15 -5.96
C LEU A 75 21.82 2.06 -7.19
N ASP A 76 22.67 1.04 -7.30
CA ASP A 76 23.57 0.90 -8.46
C ASP A 76 22.82 0.55 -9.76
N ASN A 77 21.68 -0.13 -9.62
CA ASN A 77 20.85 -0.55 -10.76
C ASN A 77 19.58 0.31 -10.94
N SER A 78 19.20 1.12 -9.95
CA SER A 78 18.00 1.96 -9.99
C SER A 78 18.25 3.35 -10.58
N GLN A 79 17.22 3.95 -11.19
CA GLN A 79 17.27 5.34 -11.65
C GLN A 79 16.50 6.26 -10.71
N PHE A 80 17.19 7.27 -10.18
CA PHE A 80 16.63 8.20 -9.20
C PHE A 80 17.31 9.57 -9.24
N TYR A 81 16.61 10.55 -8.66
CA TYR A 81 17.19 11.82 -8.25
C TYR A 81 17.39 11.82 -6.74
N TYR A 82 18.58 12.19 -6.28
CA TYR A 82 18.89 12.34 -4.86
C TYR A 82 18.78 13.81 -4.44
N ASN A 83 18.02 14.07 -3.39
CA ASN A 83 17.91 15.39 -2.79
C ASN A 83 18.70 15.43 -1.46
N PRO A 84 19.89 16.07 -1.43
CA PRO A 84 20.75 16.08 -0.25
C PRO A 84 20.16 16.89 0.91
N LYS A 85 19.28 17.87 0.66
CA LYS A 85 18.66 18.69 1.70
C LYS A 85 17.76 17.86 2.62
N TYR A 86 17.09 16.86 2.06
CA TYR A 86 16.13 16.02 2.77
C TYR A 86 16.58 14.58 2.92
N ASN A 87 17.80 14.24 2.45
CA ASN A 87 18.33 12.88 2.39
C ASN A 87 17.29 11.90 1.80
N SER A 88 16.75 12.25 0.62
CA SER A 88 15.61 11.56 0.03
C SER A 88 15.86 11.19 -1.43
N TYR A 89 15.27 10.08 -1.85
CA TYR A 89 15.38 9.53 -3.20
C TYR A 89 14.04 9.68 -3.90
N SER A 90 14.06 10.23 -5.11
CA SER A 90 12.90 10.29 -6.00
C SER A 90 13.14 9.34 -7.17
N PHE A 91 12.48 8.20 -7.13
CA PHE A 91 12.63 7.16 -8.16
C PHE A 91 11.75 7.45 -9.38
N LEU A 92 12.27 7.09 -10.55
CA LEU A 92 11.57 7.27 -11.82
C LEU A 92 10.78 6.02 -12.18
N GLY A 93 9.46 6.06 -12.01
CA GLY A 93 8.53 5.04 -12.53
C GLY A 93 8.91 3.60 -12.15
N ASN A 94 9.07 2.75 -13.16
CA ASN A 94 9.42 1.33 -13.01
C ASN A 94 10.94 1.05 -12.98
N CYS A 95 11.79 2.09 -12.86
CA CYS A 95 13.24 1.96 -12.81
C CYS A 95 13.77 1.74 -11.38
N ILE A 96 13.02 1.00 -10.56
CA ILE A 96 13.43 0.59 -9.21
C ILE A 96 13.84 -0.88 -9.28
N TYR A 97 15.02 -1.17 -8.78
CA TYR A 97 15.56 -2.51 -8.65
C TYR A 97 15.79 -2.85 -7.18
N PHE A 98 15.44 -4.07 -6.78
CA PHE A 98 15.65 -4.56 -5.42
C PHE A 98 16.71 -5.66 -5.38
N ASN A 99 17.49 -5.69 -4.30
CA ASN A 99 18.33 -6.83 -3.97
C ASN A 99 17.45 -8.01 -3.54
N SER A 100 17.38 -9.03 -4.39
CA SER A 100 16.48 -10.20 -4.24
C SER A 100 16.65 -10.92 -2.90
N ASN A 101 17.89 -11.06 -2.43
CA ASN A 101 18.22 -11.70 -1.15
C ASN A 101 17.67 -10.96 0.08
N ILE A 102 17.36 -9.67 -0.01
CA ILE A 102 16.82 -8.87 1.11
C ILE A 102 15.31 -9.03 1.21
N ILE A 103 14.63 -9.27 0.08
CA ILE A 103 13.17 -9.34 -0.01
C ILE A 103 12.64 -10.78 -0.08
N ASP A 104 13.53 -11.78 -0.06
CA ASP A 104 13.15 -13.18 -0.15
C ASP A 104 12.20 -13.57 0.99
N GLY A 105 11.08 -14.22 0.63
CA GLY A 105 10.01 -14.57 1.56
C GLY A 105 9.18 -13.40 2.12
N VAL A 106 9.37 -12.16 1.63
CA VAL A 106 8.62 -10.98 2.09
C VAL A 106 7.47 -10.66 1.13
N ASP A 107 6.24 -10.75 1.62
CA ASP A 107 5.05 -10.51 0.81
C ASP A 107 4.66 -9.02 0.70
N ILE A 108 4.88 -8.22 1.75
CA ILE A 108 4.54 -6.80 1.78
C ILE A 108 5.57 -6.05 2.63
N PHE A 109 6.06 -4.91 2.14
CA PHE A 109 6.96 -4.04 2.88
C PHE A 109 6.95 -2.59 2.37
N ILE A 110 7.55 -1.70 3.18
CA ILE A 110 7.97 -0.36 2.77
C ILE A 110 9.49 -0.34 2.67
N ASP A 111 10.03 0.24 1.60
CA ASP A 111 11.46 0.49 1.51
C ASP A 111 11.83 1.84 2.14
N ILE A 112 12.92 1.90 2.91
CA ILE A 112 13.31 3.13 3.61
C ILE A 112 13.76 4.26 2.65
N LYS A 113 14.24 3.92 1.45
CA LYS A 113 14.62 4.89 0.41
C LYS A 113 13.44 5.25 -0.48
N ALA A 114 12.52 4.31 -0.73
CA ALA A 114 11.31 4.49 -1.54
C ALA A 114 10.02 4.49 -0.68
N SER A 115 10.01 5.24 0.41
CA SER A 115 9.00 5.15 1.47
C SER A 115 7.58 5.63 1.12
N MET A 116 7.42 6.27 -0.03
CA MET A 116 6.12 6.74 -0.55
C MET A 116 5.35 5.64 -1.31
N SER A 117 5.89 4.42 -1.40
CA SER A 117 5.29 3.30 -2.14
C SER A 117 5.22 2.06 -1.26
N ILE A 118 4.20 1.24 -1.54
CA ILE A 118 4.02 -0.07 -0.92
C ILE A 118 4.48 -1.10 -1.93
N PHE A 119 5.38 -1.98 -1.50
CA PHE A 119 5.90 -3.05 -2.34
C PHE A 119 5.28 -4.36 -1.90
N VAL A 120 4.86 -5.15 -2.88
CA VAL A 120 4.16 -6.41 -2.65
C VAL A 120 4.71 -7.51 -3.57
N SER A 121 4.64 -8.76 -3.10
CA SER A 121 4.97 -9.92 -3.91
C SER A 121 3.88 -10.22 -4.95
N GLU A 122 4.20 -11.07 -5.93
CA GLU A 122 3.21 -11.53 -6.92
C GLU A 122 2.03 -12.26 -6.25
N LYS A 123 2.26 -12.91 -5.10
CA LYS A 123 1.21 -13.57 -4.31
C LYS A 123 0.10 -12.58 -3.92
N VAL A 124 0.46 -11.40 -3.44
CA VAL A 124 -0.53 -10.36 -3.07
C VAL A 124 -1.29 -9.88 -4.30
N LYS A 125 -0.61 -9.63 -5.41
CA LYS A 125 -1.25 -9.27 -6.68
C LYS A 125 -2.24 -10.33 -7.14
N GLN A 126 -1.92 -11.61 -6.94
CA GLN A 126 -2.79 -12.70 -7.34
C GLN A 126 -4.06 -12.77 -6.46
N ILE A 127 -3.97 -12.50 -5.16
CA ILE A 127 -5.14 -12.36 -4.27
C ILE A 127 -6.12 -11.32 -4.83
N PHE A 128 -5.63 -10.16 -5.27
CA PHE A 128 -6.47 -9.11 -5.84
C PHE A 128 -7.14 -9.54 -7.15
N LYS A 129 -6.40 -10.24 -8.02
CA LYS A 129 -6.94 -10.76 -9.28
C LYS A 129 -7.99 -11.84 -9.07
N ASP A 130 -7.73 -12.80 -8.18
CA ASP A 130 -8.62 -13.93 -7.92
C ASP A 130 -9.96 -13.48 -7.34
N ASN A 131 -9.97 -12.36 -6.61
CA ASN A 131 -11.18 -11.72 -6.08
C ASN A 131 -11.81 -10.69 -7.04
N ASN A 132 -11.25 -10.48 -8.23
CA ASN A 132 -11.68 -9.47 -9.22
C ASN A 132 -11.72 -8.02 -8.70
N TRP A 133 -10.86 -7.67 -7.75
CA TRP A 133 -10.74 -6.30 -7.23
C TRP A 133 -9.91 -5.43 -8.17
N GLN A 134 -10.42 -4.24 -8.54
CA GLN A 134 -9.83 -3.39 -9.59
C GLN A 134 -9.22 -2.08 -9.06
N THR A 135 -9.15 -1.90 -7.75
CA THR A 135 -8.79 -0.60 -7.14
C THR A 135 -7.30 -0.30 -7.12
N MET A 136 -6.45 -1.27 -7.47
CA MET A 136 -5.00 -1.10 -7.51
C MET A 136 -4.42 -1.40 -8.88
N ASN A 137 -3.45 -0.58 -9.27
CA ASN A 137 -2.58 -0.83 -10.42
C ASN A 137 -1.24 -1.37 -9.92
N PHE A 138 -0.82 -2.51 -10.45
CA PHE A 138 0.45 -3.13 -10.11
C PHE A 138 1.48 -2.87 -11.20
N THR A 139 2.60 -2.27 -10.83
CA THR A 139 3.76 -2.10 -11.70
C THR A 139 4.81 -3.13 -11.35
N GLN A 140 5.24 -3.92 -12.34
CA GLN A 140 6.35 -4.86 -12.14
C GLN A 140 7.66 -4.10 -12.02
N LEU A 141 8.47 -4.49 -11.03
CA LEU A 141 9.78 -3.91 -10.73
C LEU A 141 10.90 -4.93 -10.96
N GLY A 142 12.13 -4.44 -11.08
CA GLY A 142 13.30 -5.28 -11.33
C GLY A 142 13.87 -5.88 -10.05
N LEU A 143 14.46 -7.07 -10.17
CA LEU A 143 15.23 -7.73 -9.11
C LEU A 143 16.66 -7.97 -9.60
N VAL A 144 17.61 -7.86 -8.68
CA VAL A 144 19.04 -8.15 -8.88
C VAL A 144 19.58 -9.09 -7.82
#